data_AF-A0A166WUC3-F1
#
_entry.id   AF-A0A166WUC3-F1
#
_cell.length_a   1.000
_cell.length_b   1.000
_cell.length_c   1.000
_cell.angle_alpha   90.00
_cell.angle_beta   90.00
_cell.angle_gamma   90.00
#
_symmetry.space_group_name_H-M   'P 1'
#
loop_
_entity.id
_entity.type
_entity.pdbx_description
1 polymer ?
#
loop_
_entity_poly.entity_id
_entity_poly.type
_entity_poly.pdbx_seq_one_letter_code
_entity_poly.pdbx_strand_id
1 'polypeptide(L)'
;MSHVLEILQQASNIATLKICSLWHRPGPNPESTILTHPNISTLEISSGTEVSNKYILDGLALPALRILSLSKQWRCATSLLSRSACNLASLDTRLHKDFDIEELVQLPLNNSLTHWQVSFVREEEWETMVECLTRRRNTPPFNNLRSLKMNVPGKPRKPIDMAPFADMVASRWRQVDADLDSESARCAPLSQVRLDVSYAISIDHVTISHLQTFAAEGLDISIRSAYREQLV
;
A
#
# COMPACT_ATOMS: atom_id res chain seq x y z
N MET A 1 15.27 26.67 -1.76
CA MET A 1 15.07 25.78 -0.59
C MET A 1 13.60 25.38 -0.59
N SER A 2 13.25 24.13 -0.28
CA SER A 2 11.82 23.77 -0.19
C SER A 2 11.20 24.49 1.01
N HIS A 3 10.28 25.42 0.79
CA HIS A 3 9.57 26.15 1.84
C HIS A 3 8.98 25.23 2.92
N VAL A 4 8.67 23.97 2.57
CA VAL A 4 8.20 22.96 3.51
C VAL A 4 9.25 22.65 4.59
N LEU A 5 10.52 22.47 4.25
CA LEU A 5 11.55 22.14 5.24
C LEU A 5 11.85 23.33 6.17
N GLU A 6 11.83 24.55 5.64
CA GLU A 6 12.00 25.78 6.45
C GLU A 6 10.83 25.96 7.44
N ILE A 7 9.59 25.74 7.00
CA ILE A 7 8.42 25.76 7.87
C ILE A 7 8.53 24.69 8.95
N LEU A 8 8.95 23.48 8.56
CA LEU A 8 9.13 22.37 9.49
C LEU A 8 10.22 22.67 10.54
N GLN A 9 11.34 23.28 10.16
CA GLN A 9 12.36 23.72 11.12
C GLN A 9 11.81 24.65 12.22
N GLN A 10 10.80 25.45 11.90
CA GLN A 10 10.19 26.41 12.83
C GLN A 10 8.99 25.85 13.60
N ALA A 11 8.46 24.69 13.20
CA ALA A 11 7.23 24.14 13.73
C ALA A 11 7.47 22.83 14.52
N SER A 12 7.21 22.86 15.82
CA SER A 12 7.47 21.72 16.72
C SER A 12 6.25 20.82 16.99
N ASN A 13 5.02 21.34 16.76
CA ASN A 13 3.77 20.69 17.18
C ASN A 13 2.84 20.34 15.99
N ILE A 14 3.42 19.88 14.88
CA ILE A 14 2.63 19.39 13.74
C ILE A 14 2.36 17.90 13.93
N ALA A 15 1.08 17.52 13.95
CA ALA A 15 0.65 16.11 13.94
C ALA A 15 0.39 15.60 12.50
N THR A 16 -0.10 16.48 11.63
CA THR A 16 -0.46 16.15 10.25
C THR A 16 0.24 17.09 9.28
N LEU A 17 1.02 16.52 8.37
CA LEU A 17 1.67 17.24 7.29
C LEU A 17 1.04 16.83 5.95
N LYS A 18 0.39 17.80 5.30
CA LYS A 18 -0.19 17.61 3.97
C LYS A 18 0.50 18.52 2.96
N ILE A 19 1.08 17.93 1.93
CA ILE A 19 1.84 18.62 0.89
C ILE A 19 1.08 18.50 -0.43
N CYS A 20 0.53 19.63 -0.86
CA CYS A 20 -0.16 19.79 -2.13
C CYS A 20 0.60 20.81 -2.99
N SER A 21 1.89 20.58 -3.27
CA SER A 21 2.67 21.54 -4.05
C SER A 21 2.47 21.33 -5.54
N LEU A 22 2.23 22.42 -6.27
CA LEU A 22 2.41 22.53 -7.71
C LEU A 22 3.85 22.97 -7.97
N TRP A 23 4.59 22.18 -8.74
CA TRP A 23 5.77 22.58 -9.53
C TRP A 23 6.68 23.64 -8.90
N HIS A 24 7.64 23.21 -8.08
CA HIS A 24 8.82 24.02 -7.79
C HIS A 24 10.08 23.30 -8.25
N ARG A 25 10.92 24.03 -9.01
CA ARG A 25 12.29 23.59 -9.29
C ARG A 25 12.95 23.31 -7.94
N PRO A 26 13.56 22.14 -7.74
CA PRO A 26 14.34 21.89 -6.53
C PRO A 26 15.36 23.02 -6.41
N GLY A 27 15.35 23.72 -5.27
CA GLY A 27 16.49 24.56 -4.92
C GLY A 27 17.72 23.68 -4.69
N PRO A 28 18.89 24.27 -4.42
CA PRO A 28 20.07 23.50 -4.06
C PRO A 28 19.74 22.51 -2.94
N ASN A 29 20.35 21.33 -3.02
CA ASN A 29 20.25 20.26 -2.01
C ASN A 29 20.53 20.91 -0.65
N PRO A 30 19.64 20.83 0.36
CA PRO A 30 19.99 21.34 1.67
C PRO A 30 21.08 20.38 2.16
N GLU A 31 22.23 20.92 2.48
CA GLU A 31 23.36 20.17 2.99
C GLU A 31 22.90 19.24 4.13
N SER A 32 22.94 17.93 3.86
CA SER A 32 23.02 16.77 4.78
C SER A 32 22.14 16.68 6.03
N THR A 33 21.26 17.64 6.31
CA THR A 33 20.59 17.74 7.60
C THR A 33 19.22 17.08 7.55
N ILE A 34 19.10 15.94 8.23
CA ILE A 34 17.85 15.22 8.42
C ILE A 34 17.06 15.93 9.52
N LEU A 35 15.86 16.41 9.18
CA LEU A 35 14.94 16.99 10.15
C LEU A 35 14.09 15.89 10.78
N THR A 36 14.22 15.74 12.09
CA THR A 36 13.42 14.77 12.85
C THR A 36 12.20 15.45 13.45
N HIS A 37 10.99 14.99 13.10
CA HIS A 37 9.74 15.47 13.67
C HIS A 37 9.05 14.36 14.45
N PRO A 38 9.15 14.35 15.78
CA PRO A 38 8.65 13.25 16.60
C PRO A 38 7.12 13.22 16.74
N ASN A 39 6.42 14.28 16.33
CA ASN A 39 4.97 14.41 16.54
C ASN A 39 4.14 14.15 15.27
N ILE A 40 4.77 14.17 14.08
CA ILE A 40 4.03 13.98 12.83
C ILE A 40 3.61 12.52 12.71
N SER A 41 2.33 12.26 12.89
CA SER A 41 1.70 10.94 12.76
C SER A 41 1.11 10.70 11.38
N THR A 42 0.85 11.76 10.61
CA THR A 42 0.23 11.65 9.29
C THR A 42 1.00 12.47 8.27
N LEU A 43 1.43 11.82 7.19
CA LEU A 43 2.05 12.45 6.03
C LEU A 43 1.25 12.15 4.76
N GLU A 44 0.78 13.19 4.09
CA GLU A 44 0.09 13.10 2.81
C GLU A 44 0.79 13.94 1.75
N ILE A 45 1.19 13.32 0.64
CA ILE A 45 1.75 14.02 -0.52
C ILE A 45 0.91 13.68 -1.75
N SER A 46 0.09 14.65 -2.17
CA SER A 46 -0.90 14.42 -3.24
C SER A 46 -0.45 14.95 -4.61
N SER A 47 0.59 15.77 -4.67
CA SER A 47 1.12 16.38 -5.89
C SER A 47 2.63 16.63 -5.77
N GLY A 48 3.29 16.89 -6.90
CA GLY A 48 4.74 17.12 -6.94
C GLY A 48 5.43 16.31 -8.03
N THR A 49 6.66 16.71 -8.37
CA THR A 49 7.55 15.90 -9.21
C THR A 49 8.29 14.88 -8.35
N GLU A 50 8.77 13.79 -8.96
CA GLU A 50 9.54 12.75 -8.25
C GLU A 50 10.75 13.36 -7.55
N VAL A 51 11.43 14.30 -8.21
CA VAL A 51 12.60 14.98 -7.66
C VAL A 51 12.22 15.83 -6.43
N SER A 52 11.13 16.60 -6.51
CA SER A 52 10.67 17.44 -5.40
C SER A 52 10.24 16.61 -4.19
N ASN A 53 9.51 15.52 -4.43
CA ASN A 53 9.03 14.64 -3.36
C ASN A 53 10.19 13.86 -2.74
N LYS A 54 11.12 13.36 -3.56
CA LYS A 54 12.36 12.73 -3.10
C LYS A 54 13.13 13.65 -2.16
N TYR A 55 13.35 14.89 -2.59
CA TYR A 55 14.07 15.91 -1.82
C TYR A 55 13.47 16.12 -0.42
N ILE A 56 12.13 16.18 -0.33
CA ILE A 56 11.43 16.35 0.94
C ILE A 56 11.56 15.08 1.79
N LEU A 57 11.28 13.92 1.21
CA LEU A 57 11.27 12.63 1.92
C LEU A 57 12.67 12.23 2.44
N ASP A 58 13.73 12.49 1.67
CA ASP A 58 15.11 12.18 2.06
C ASP A 58 15.63 13.09 3.20
N GLY A 59 15.02 14.25 3.39
CA GLY A 59 15.35 15.22 4.44
C GLY A 59 14.57 15.03 5.74
N LEU A 60 13.72 14.01 5.86
CA LEU A 60 12.82 13.82 7.01
C LEU A 60 13.04 12.49 7.74
N ALA A 61 12.85 12.52 9.06
CA ALA A 61 12.68 11.35 9.91
C ALA A 61 11.45 11.54 10.81
N LEU A 62 10.48 10.63 10.72
CA LEU A 62 9.14 10.76 11.30
C LEU A 62 8.81 9.55 12.21
N PRO A 63 9.40 9.44 13.41
CA PRO A 63 9.25 8.23 14.23
C PRO A 63 7.83 7.94 14.71
N ALA A 64 6.98 8.96 14.82
CA ALA A 64 5.56 8.78 15.16
C ALA A 64 4.64 8.50 13.95
N LEU A 65 5.18 8.39 12.73
CA LEU A 65 4.38 8.22 11.52
C LEU A 65 3.53 6.95 11.60
N ARG A 66 2.21 7.12 11.49
CA ARG A 66 1.20 6.06 11.47
C ARG A 66 0.47 5.97 10.13
N ILE A 67 0.32 7.09 9.43
CA ILE A 67 -0.43 7.17 8.17
C ILE A 67 0.45 7.82 7.12
N LEU A 68 0.68 7.12 6.02
CA LEU A 68 1.42 7.62 4.86
C LEU A 68 0.58 7.48 3.59
N SER A 69 0.31 8.58 2.91
CA SER A 69 -0.34 8.59 1.60
C SER A 69 0.54 9.30 0.57
N LEU A 70 0.92 8.58 -0.48
CA LEU A 70 1.73 9.10 -1.58
C LEU A 70 1.05 8.76 -2.92
N SER A 71 0.37 9.74 -3.52
CA SER A 71 -0.52 9.52 -4.67
C SER A 71 0.19 9.19 -5.99
N LYS A 72 1.50 9.47 -6.10
CA LYS A 72 2.24 9.39 -7.38
C LYS A 72 3.61 8.73 -7.34
N GLN A 73 4.33 8.68 -6.21
CA GLN A 73 5.77 8.39 -6.20
C GLN A 73 6.24 7.66 -4.94
N TRP A 74 6.29 6.33 -5.00
CA TRP A 74 6.68 5.48 -3.87
C TRP A 74 8.17 5.20 -3.73
N ARG A 75 8.96 5.37 -4.80
CA ARG A 75 10.40 5.04 -4.83
C ARG A 75 11.22 5.71 -3.72
N CYS A 76 10.75 6.85 -3.21
CA CYS A 76 11.46 7.62 -2.19
C CYS A 76 10.92 7.39 -0.77
N ALA A 77 9.87 6.58 -0.63
CA ALA A 77 9.22 6.30 0.63
C ALA A 77 10.02 5.30 1.47
N THR A 78 10.67 4.32 0.85
CA THR A 78 11.45 3.28 1.55
C THR A 78 12.57 3.90 2.39
N SER A 79 13.31 4.87 1.85
CA SER A 79 14.31 5.67 2.58
C SER A 79 13.74 6.39 3.79
N LEU A 80 12.58 7.06 3.64
CA LEU A 80 11.90 7.74 4.75
C LEU A 80 11.50 6.72 5.83
N LEU A 81 10.85 5.63 5.43
CA LEU A 81 10.30 4.62 6.33
C LEU A 81 11.40 3.89 7.11
N SER A 82 12.47 3.50 6.42
CA SER A 82 13.66 2.89 7.02
C SER A 82 14.28 3.82 8.07
N ARG A 83 14.50 5.09 7.71
CA ARG A 83 15.09 6.11 8.60
C ARG A 83 14.19 6.45 9.79
N SER A 84 12.88 6.45 9.58
CA SER A 84 11.91 6.83 10.60
C SER A 84 11.69 5.73 11.63
N ALA A 85 11.98 4.46 11.31
CA ALA A 85 11.71 3.29 12.17
C ALA A 85 10.29 3.31 12.78
N CYS A 86 9.32 3.82 12.01
CA CYS A 86 7.97 4.09 12.47
C CYS A 86 7.09 2.83 12.45
N ASN A 87 6.07 2.80 13.31
CA ASN A 87 5.06 1.74 13.35
C ASN A 87 3.84 2.12 12.50
N LEU A 88 4.04 2.06 11.18
CA LEU A 88 3.06 2.49 10.19
C LEU A 88 1.81 1.60 10.22
N ALA A 89 0.64 2.21 10.40
CA ALA A 89 -0.64 1.52 10.50
C ALA A 89 -1.44 1.57 9.18
N SER A 90 -1.35 2.67 8.44
CA SER A 90 -2.08 2.89 7.18
C SER A 90 -1.16 3.36 6.07
N LEU A 91 -1.35 2.77 4.90
CA LEU A 91 -0.55 3.03 3.72
C LEU A 91 -1.40 3.22 2.47
N ASP A 92 -1.18 4.31 1.75
CA ASP A 92 -1.79 4.55 0.45
C ASP A 92 -0.73 4.75 -0.62
N THR A 93 -0.71 3.82 -1.56
CA THR A 93 0.38 3.65 -2.52
C THR A 93 -0.06 3.59 -3.95
N ARG A 94 0.86 4.05 -4.81
CA ARG A 94 0.77 3.84 -6.24
C ARG A 94 2.04 3.14 -6.71
N LEU A 95 1.89 1.91 -7.18
CA LEU A 95 2.99 1.12 -7.71
C LEU A 95 3.33 1.60 -9.12
N HIS A 96 4.62 1.58 -9.42
CA HIS A 96 5.18 1.82 -10.74
C HIS A 96 6.23 0.75 -10.99
N LYS A 97 6.62 0.52 -12.24
CA LYS A 97 7.61 -0.49 -12.66
C LYS A 97 8.89 -0.54 -11.80
N ASP A 98 9.30 0.58 -11.23
CA ASP A 98 10.52 0.73 -10.43
C ASP A 98 10.27 0.62 -8.91
N PHE A 99 9.06 0.23 -8.50
CA PHE A 99 8.73 -0.05 -7.11
C PHE A 99 9.01 -1.51 -6.81
N ASP A 100 9.98 -1.73 -5.93
CA ASP A 100 10.28 -3.05 -5.42
C ASP A 100 9.43 -3.35 -4.18
N ILE A 101 8.43 -4.20 -4.36
CA ILE A 101 7.60 -4.68 -3.26
C ILE A 101 8.42 -5.49 -2.26
N GLU A 102 9.51 -6.13 -2.70
CA GLU A 102 10.43 -6.85 -1.82
C GLU A 102 11.12 -5.88 -0.85
N GLU A 103 11.52 -4.69 -1.31
CA GLU A 103 12.07 -3.65 -0.43
C GLU A 103 11.07 -3.26 0.66
N LEU A 104 9.78 -3.11 0.32
CA LEU A 104 8.75 -2.83 1.30
C LEU A 104 8.63 -3.99 2.30
N VAL A 105 8.66 -5.24 1.81
CA VAL A 105 8.60 -6.49 2.61
C VAL A 105 9.80 -6.67 3.56
N GLN A 106 10.95 -6.05 3.29
CA GLN A 106 12.09 -6.05 4.21
C GLN A 106 11.99 -5.00 5.32
N LEU A 107 11.08 -4.02 5.22
CA LEU A 107 10.97 -2.97 6.23
C LEU A 107 10.32 -3.49 7.53
N PRO A 108 10.78 -3.03 8.71
CA PRO A 108 10.25 -3.48 10.01
C PRO A 108 8.76 -3.12 10.22
N LEU A 109 8.21 -2.21 9.41
CA LEU A 109 6.81 -1.79 9.46
C LEU A 109 5.80 -2.84 8.98
N ASN A 110 6.22 -3.92 8.32
CA ASN A 110 5.28 -4.91 7.79
C ASN A 110 4.48 -5.64 8.87
N ASN A 111 4.97 -5.65 10.10
CA ASN A 111 4.21 -6.19 11.22
C ASN A 111 3.23 -5.18 11.80
N SER A 112 3.32 -3.87 11.54
CA SER A 112 2.38 -2.87 12.09
C SER A 112 1.28 -2.47 11.10
N LEU A 113 1.44 -2.76 9.82
CA LEU A 113 0.52 -2.33 8.78
C LEU A 113 -0.83 -3.04 8.90
N THR A 114 -1.90 -2.27 9.09
CA THR A 114 -3.27 -2.77 9.24
C THR A 114 -4.16 -2.44 8.05
N HIS A 115 -3.89 -1.33 7.38
CA HIS A 115 -4.66 -0.83 6.23
C HIS A 115 -3.72 -0.53 5.07
N TRP A 116 -3.98 -1.12 3.91
CA TRP A 116 -3.22 -0.83 2.70
C TRP A 116 -4.17 -0.55 1.54
N GLN A 117 -4.07 0.66 1.00
CA GLN A 117 -4.59 1.01 -0.31
C GLN A 117 -3.44 1.00 -1.32
N VAL A 118 -3.58 0.26 -2.40
CA VAL A 118 -2.60 0.16 -3.48
C VAL A 118 -3.27 0.45 -4.82
N SER A 119 -2.63 1.26 -5.64
CA SER A 119 -3.06 1.57 -6.99
C SER A 119 -1.98 1.17 -7.97
N PHE A 120 -2.32 0.42 -9.00
CA PHE A 120 -1.34 -0.03 -10.00
C PHE A 120 -1.23 0.98 -11.13
N VAL A 121 -0.13 0.98 -11.86
CA VAL A 121 -0.01 1.66 -13.16
C VAL A 121 -0.11 0.63 -14.28
N ARG A 122 0.34 -0.61 -14.03
CA ARG A 122 0.37 -1.69 -15.02
C ARG A 122 -0.25 -2.97 -14.49
N GLU A 123 -0.56 -3.89 -15.41
CA GLU A 123 -1.16 -5.19 -15.12
C GLU A 123 -0.15 -6.14 -14.46
N GLU A 124 1.11 -6.11 -14.85
CA GLU A 124 2.15 -7.02 -14.30
C GLU A 124 2.42 -6.74 -12.81
N GLU A 125 2.18 -5.49 -12.37
CA GLU A 125 2.30 -5.07 -10.97
C GLU A 125 1.19 -5.68 -10.10
N TRP A 126 0.03 -5.96 -10.69
CA TRP A 126 -1.08 -6.63 -10.01
C TRP A 126 -0.73 -8.09 -9.71
N GLU A 127 -0.23 -8.83 -10.70
CA GLU A 127 0.14 -10.24 -10.52
C GLU A 127 1.22 -10.38 -9.45
N THR A 128 2.26 -9.55 -9.53
CA THR A 128 3.34 -9.50 -8.54
C THR A 128 2.81 -9.20 -7.14
N MET A 129 1.90 -8.23 -7.02
CA MET A 129 1.31 -7.87 -5.73
C MET A 129 0.45 -9.00 -5.15
N VAL A 130 -0.38 -9.64 -5.98
CA VAL A 130 -1.21 -10.77 -5.57
C VAL A 130 -0.30 -11.92 -5.09
N GLU A 131 0.78 -12.20 -5.80
CA GLU A 131 1.77 -13.20 -5.40
C GLU A 131 2.42 -12.87 -4.05
N CYS A 132 2.91 -11.63 -3.87
CA CYS A 132 3.55 -11.19 -2.62
C CYS A 132 2.60 -11.14 -1.42
N LEU A 133 1.32 -10.87 -1.66
CA LEU A 133 0.30 -10.91 -0.61
C LEU A 133 -0.15 -12.33 -0.30
N THR A 134 -0.12 -13.25 -1.27
CA THR A 134 -0.52 -14.64 -1.06
C THR A 134 0.34 -15.27 0.03
N ARG A 135 -0.31 -15.81 1.06
CA ARG A 135 0.40 -16.38 2.19
C ARG A 135 1.16 -17.64 1.75
N ARG A 136 2.47 -17.66 1.97
CA ARG A 136 3.34 -18.83 1.80
C ARG A 136 3.92 -19.23 3.16
N ARG A 137 4.25 -20.52 3.34
CA ARG A 137 4.93 -21.00 4.56
C ARG A 137 6.26 -20.24 4.73
N ASN A 138 6.57 -19.82 5.95
CA ASN A 138 7.81 -19.15 6.39
C ASN A 138 8.05 -17.69 5.94
N THR A 139 7.15 -17.07 5.21
CA THR A 139 7.27 -15.66 4.80
C THR A 139 5.91 -14.98 4.68
N PRO A 140 5.19 -14.67 5.78
CA PRO A 140 4.01 -13.84 5.67
C PRO A 140 4.39 -12.36 5.91
N PRO A 141 4.67 -11.56 4.86
CA PRO A 141 4.69 -10.13 5.01
C PRO A 141 3.28 -9.62 5.33
N PHE A 142 3.18 -8.52 6.07
CA PHE A 142 1.90 -7.87 6.37
C PHE A 142 0.97 -8.71 7.26
N ASN A 143 1.50 -9.29 8.34
CA ASN A 143 0.78 -10.15 9.28
C ASN A 143 -0.43 -9.50 9.94
N ASN A 144 -0.40 -8.18 10.13
CA ASN A 144 -1.49 -7.45 10.78
C ASN A 144 -2.44 -6.77 9.79
N LEU A 145 -2.28 -7.02 8.49
CA LEU A 145 -3.12 -6.43 7.45
C LEU A 145 -4.56 -6.96 7.57
N ARG A 146 -5.49 -6.04 7.82
CA ARG A 146 -6.92 -6.33 7.98
C ARG A 146 -7.76 -5.75 6.85
N SER A 147 -7.33 -4.63 6.29
CA SER A 147 -8.02 -3.94 5.20
C SER A 147 -7.09 -3.79 4.01
N LEU A 148 -7.50 -4.36 2.88
CA LEU A 148 -6.81 -4.24 1.61
C LEU A 148 -7.72 -3.59 0.57
N LYS A 149 -7.25 -2.50 -0.05
CA LYS A 149 -7.91 -1.89 -1.20
C LYS A 149 -6.95 -1.86 -2.37
N MET A 150 -7.39 -2.38 -3.51
CA MET A 150 -6.61 -2.49 -4.72
C MET A 150 -7.32 -1.74 -5.85
N ASN A 151 -6.63 -0.85 -6.54
CA ASN A 151 -7.16 -0.11 -7.68
C ASN A 151 -6.34 -0.43 -8.93
N VAL A 152 -6.99 -0.96 -9.97
CA VAL A 152 -6.34 -1.28 -11.26
C VAL A 152 -6.84 -0.32 -12.34
N PRO A 153 -6.11 0.78 -12.65
CA PRO A 153 -6.60 1.85 -13.52
C PRO A 153 -6.25 1.67 -15.01
N GLY A 154 -5.42 0.69 -15.38
CA GLY A 154 -4.97 0.49 -16.76
C GLY A 154 -5.89 -0.42 -17.57
N LYS A 155 -5.99 -0.20 -18.91
CA LYS A 155 -6.63 -1.15 -19.82
C LYS A 155 -5.71 -2.37 -19.93
N PRO A 156 -6.06 -3.51 -19.32
CA PRO A 156 -5.19 -4.67 -19.36
C PRO A 156 -5.15 -5.21 -20.80
N ARG A 157 -4.06 -5.87 -21.17
CA ARG A 157 -3.93 -6.45 -22.53
C ARG A 157 -4.90 -7.60 -22.72
N LYS A 158 -5.25 -8.27 -21.63
CA LYS A 158 -6.24 -9.34 -21.53
C LYS A 158 -7.16 -9.04 -20.33
N PRO A 159 -8.35 -9.64 -20.23
CA PRO A 159 -9.11 -9.58 -18.99
C PRO A 159 -8.27 -10.07 -17.81
N ILE A 160 -8.33 -9.38 -16.68
CA ILE A 160 -7.61 -9.78 -15.46
C ILE A 160 -8.23 -11.07 -14.94
N ASP A 161 -7.42 -12.12 -14.77
CA ASP A 161 -7.84 -13.35 -14.12
C ASP A 161 -8.02 -13.12 -12.62
N MET A 162 -9.22 -13.42 -12.12
CA MET A 162 -9.61 -13.24 -10.74
C MET A 162 -9.30 -14.45 -9.85
N ALA A 163 -8.94 -15.60 -10.41
CA ALA A 163 -8.64 -16.80 -9.62
C ALA A 163 -7.45 -16.59 -8.65
N PRO A 164 -6.29 -16.03 -9.08
CA PRO A 164 -5.18 -15.75 -8.16
C PRO A 164 -5.54 -14.78 -7.02
N PHE A 165 -6.44 -13.83 -7.29
CA PHE A 165 -6.94 -12.93 -6.26
C PHE A 165 -7.80 -13.65 -5.22
N ALA A 166 -8.71 -14.52 -5.67
CA ALA A 166 -9.51 -15.32 -4.74
C ALA A 166 -8.63 -16.24 -3.88
N ASP A 167 -7.59 -16.84 -4.45
CA ASP A 167 -6.62 -17.66 -3.71
C ASP A 167 -5.85 -16.85 -2.67
N MET A 168 -5.40 -15.64 -3.03
CA MET A 168 -4.76 -14.71 -2.09
C MET A 168 -5.69 -14.36 -0.93
N VAL A 169 -6.95 -14.00 -1.22
CA VAL A 169 -7.95 -13.70 -0.20
C VAL A 169 -8.19 -14.92 0.70
N ALA A 170 -8.37 -16.11 0.12
CA ALA A 170 -8.57 -17.35 0.85
C ALA A 170 -7.43 -17.61 1.84
N SER A 171 -6.18 -17.46 1.37
CA SER A 171 -4.95 -17.69 2.15
C SER A 171 -4.81 -16.77 3.39
N ARG A 172 -5.48 -15.62 3.37
CA ARG A 172 -5.48 -14.62 4.45
C ARG A 172 -6.80 -14.58 5.23
N TRP A 173 -7.87 -15.18 4.72
CA TRP A 173 -9.18 -15.23 5.36
C TRP A 173 -9.32 -16.49 6.23
N ARG A 174 -9.15 -17.67 5.62
CA ARG A 174 -9.29 -18.95 6.31
C ARG A 174 -7.91 -19.38 6.82
N GLN A 175 -7.73 -19.35 8.14
CA GLN A 175 -6.52 -19.88 8.78
C GLN A 175 -6.48 -21.42 8.81
N VAL A 176 -7.23 -22.08 7.94
CA VAL A 176 -7.35 -23.54 7.88
C VAL A 176 -6.19 -24.08 7.05
N ASP A 177 -5.01 -24.14 7.67
CA ASP A 177 -3.92 -25.08 7.39
C ASP A 177 -2.65 -24.65 8.15
N ALA A 178 -2.66 -24.90 9.46
CA ALA A 178 -1.43 -25.10 10.23
C ALA A 178 -1.80 -25.82 11.54
N ASP A 179 -2.17 -27.09 11.43
CA ASP A 179 -1.72 -28.03 12.45
C ASP A 179 -0.19 -27.92 12.54
N LEU A 180 0.31 -27.82 13.78
CA LEU A 180 1.73 -27.90 14.19
C LEU A 180 2.56 -26.60 14.05
N ASP A 181 2.23 -25.58 14.85
CA ASP A 181 3.14 -25.01 15.85
C ASP A 181 2.55 -23.72 16.43
N SER A 182 2.26 -23.75 17.73
CA SER A 182 1.68 -22.65 18.53
C SER A 182 2.50 -21.36 18.58
N GLU A 183 3.69 -21.35 17.97
CA GLU A 183 4.62 -20.22 17.88
C GLU A 183 4.55 -19.48 16.53
N SER A 184 3.84 -20.01 15.53
CA SER A 184 3.71 -19.33 14.24
C SER A 184 2.80 -18.10 14.39
N ALA A 185 3.43 -16.93 14.45
CA ALA A 185 2.83 -15.62 14.67
C ALA A 185 1.44 -15.51 14.03
N ARG A 186 0.41 -15.42 14.87
CA ARG A 186 -0.99 -15.35 14.44
C ARG A 186 -1.18 -14.14 13.53
N CYS A 187 -1.26 -14.36 12.22
CA CYS A 187 -1.65 -13.32 11.28
C CYS A 187 -3.08 -12.87 11.63
N ALA A 188 -3.35 -11.57 11.58
CA ALA A 188 -4.72 -11.08 11.61
C ALA A 188 -5.42 -11.52 10.30
N PRO A 189 -6.63 -12.11 10.38
CA PRO A 189 -7.40 -12.37 9.17
C PRO A 189 -7.76 -11.05 8.49
N LEU A 190 -7.82 -11.04 7.16
CA LEU A 190 -8.42 -9.93 6.42
C LEU A 190 -9.87 -9.77 6.87
N SER A 191 -10.31 -8.55 7.16
CA SER A 191 -11.71 -8.23 7.46
C SER A 191 -12.38 -7.47 6.33
N GLN A 192 -11.60 -6.79 5.49
CA GLN A 192 -12.10 -5.99 4.38
C GLN A 192 -11.19 -6.12 3.17
N VAL A 193 -11.79 -6.39 2.01
CA VAL A 193 -11.11 -6.44 0.71
C VAL A 193 -11.93 -5.67 -0.32
N ARG A 194 -11.33 -4.64 -0.91
CA ARG A 194 -11.94 -3.89 -2.00
C ARG A 194 -11.08 -3.93 -3.25
N LEU A 195 -11.69 -4.27 -4.37
CA LEU A 195 -11.06 -4.22 -5.67
C LEU A 195 -11.86 -3.28 -6.58
N ASP A 196 -11.22 -2.19 -7.01
CA ASP A 196 -11.76 -1.27 -8.00
C ASP A 196 -11.00 -1.47 -9.33
N VAL A 197 -11.68 -1.98 -10.36
CA VAL A 197 -11.13 -2.23 -11.70
C VAL A 197 -11.79 -1.31 -12.70
N SER A 198 -11.00 -0.57 -13.49
CA SER A 198 -11.54 0.34 -14.51
C SER A 198 -12.01 -0.36 -15.80
N TYR A 199 -11.79 -1.67 -15.93
CA TYR A 199 -11.98 -2.44 -17.17
C TYR A 199 -12.56 -3.85 -16.89
N ALA A 200 -12.75 -4.62 -17.96
CA ALA A 200 -13.27 -5.98 -17.91
C ALA A 200 -12.36 -6.92 -17.10
N ILE A 201 -12.98 -7.78 -16.30
CA ILE A 201 -12.34 -8.86 -15.54
C ILE A 201 -12.82 -10.20 -16.09
N SER A 202 -11.97 -11.22 -16.05
CA SER A 202 -12.38 -12.60 -16.28
C SER A 202 -12.57 -13.27 -14.92
N ILE A 203 -13.79 -13.71 -14.66
CA ILE A 203 -14.11 -14.42 -13.42
C ILE A 203 -14.96 -15.64 -13.77
N ASP A 204 -14.41 -16.82 -13.50
CA ASP A 204 -15.13 -18.07 -13.71
C ASP A 204 -16.13 -18.35 -12.56
N HIS A 205 -17.06 -19.28 -12.79
CA HIS A 205 -18.09 -19.63 -11.81
C HIS A 205 -17.55 -20.17 -10.47
N VAL A 206 -16.41 -20.87 -10.48
CA VAL A 206 -15.80 -21.41 -9.27
C VAL A 206 -15.24 -20.26 -8.43
N THR A 207 -14.53 -19.33 -9.06
CA THR A 207 -14.00 -18.12 -8.44
C THR A 207 -15.13 -17.26 -7.84
N ILE A 208 -16.25 -17.08 -8.56
CA ILE A 208 -17.44 -16.40 -8.03
C ILE A 208 -17.94 -17.11 -6.76
N SER A 209 -18.11 -18.43 -6.81
CA SER A 209 -18.63 -19.22 -5.70
C SER A 209 -17.75 -19.12 -4.45
N HIS A 210 -16.42 -19.15 -4.62
CA HIS A 210 -15.47 -18.97 -3.51
C HIS A 210 -15.61 -17.60 -2.86
N LEU A 211 -15.63 -16.52 -3.66
CA LEU A 211 -15.77 -15.16 -3.13
C LEU A 211 -17.13 -14.95 -2.44
N GLN A 212 -18.20 -15.51 -2.98
CA GLN A 212 -19.53 -15.50 -2.34
C GLN A 212 -19.52 -16.24 -1.00
N THR A 213 -18.81 -17.37 -0.92
CA THR A 213 -18.67 -18.12 0.33
C THR A 213 -17.93 -17.30 1.38
N PHE A 214 -16.83 -16.63 1.03
CA PHE A 214 -16.10 -15.77 1.95
C PHE A 214 -16.96 -14.60 2.44
N ALA A 215 -17.74 -13.98 1.56
CA ALA A 215 -18.67 -12.92 1.93
C ALA A 215 -19.77 -13.43 2.87
N ALA A 216 -20.32 -14.62 2.62
CA ALA A 216 -21.31 -15.25 3.50
C ALA A 216 -20.74 -15.62 4.88
N GLU A 217 -19.44 -15.88 4.97
CA GLU A 217 -18.71 -16.13 6.22
C GLU A 217 -18.35 -14.85 6.99
N GLY A 218 -18.62 -13.68 6.42
CA GLY A 218 -18.45 -12.38 7.10
C GLY A 218 -17.27 -11.53 6.63
N LEU A 219 -16.57 -11.90 5.54
CA LEU A 219 -15.58 -11.02 4.92
C LEU A 219 -16.26 -9.88 4.14
N ASP A 220 -15.93 -8.62 4.43
CA ASP A 220 -16.40 -7.48 3.63
C ASP A 220 -15.65 -7.42 2.30
N ILE A 221 -16.23 -8.01 1.24
CA ILE A 221 -15.67 -8.02 -0.11
C ILE A 221 -16.49 -7.11 -1.02
N SER A 222 -15.81 -6.15 -1.66
CA SER A 222 -16.41 -5.30 -2.70
C SER A 222 -15.57 -5.32 -3.95
N ILE A 223 -16.10 -5.86 -5.05
CA ILE A 223 -15.49 -5.78 -6.38
C ILE A 223 -16.31 -4.84 -7.24
N ARG A 224 -15.69 -3.76 -7.73
CA ARG A 224 -16.31 -2.79 -8.63
C ARG A 224 -15.59 -2.83 -9.96
N SER A 225 -16.29 -3.21 -11.02
CA SER A 225 -15.82 -3.00 -12.39
C SER A 225 -16.53 -1.79 -12.99
N ALA A 226 -15.77 -0.88 -13.59
CA ALA A 226 -16.32 0.23 -14.37
C ALA A 226 -16.84 -0.22 -15.74
N TYR A 227 -16.66 -1.49 -16.12
CA TYR A 227 -17.15 -2.04 -17.36
C TYR A 227 -18.61 -2.47 -17.21
N ARG A 228 -19.53 -1.66 -17.75
CA ARG A 228 -20.91 -2.09 -18.03
C ARG A 228 -20.86 -3.05 -19.21
N GLU A 229 -20.92 -4.35 -18.97
CA GLU A 229 -21.43 -5.24 -20.02
C GLU A 229 -22.95 -5.07 -20.11
N GLN A 230 -23.41 -4.73 -21.32
CA GLN A 230 -24.77 -4.96 -21.74
C GLN A 230 -24.99 -6.48 -21.64
N LEU A 231 -25.64 -6.92 -20.56
CA LEU A 231 -26.21 -8.26 -20.48
C LEU A 231 -27.27 -8.38 -21.57
N VAL A 232 -26.99 -9.17 -22.60
CA VAL A 232 -27.99 -9.77 -23.51
C VAL A 232 -27.81 -11.29 -23.42
#